data_AF-A0A402BKK9-F1
#
_entry.id   AF-A0A402BKK9-F1
#
_cell.length_a   1.000
_cell.length_b   1.000
_cell.length_c   1.000
_cell.angle_alpha   90.00
_cell.angle_beta   90.00
_cell.angle_gamma   90.00
#
_symmetry.space_group_name_H-M   'P 1'
#
loop_
_entity.id
_entity.type
_entity.pdbx_description
1 polymer ?
#
loop_
_entity_poly.entity_id
_entity_poly.type
_entity_poly.pdbx_seq_one_letter_code
_entity_poly.pdbx_strand_id
1 'polypeptide(L)'
;MIKFMNKGTDTSSSRASRWILWVGYAACAWGIWFATLHALLFFGGGSFDIPNISRWLYILLTTLSVLLFTTAALFPLSLIWPFHWLRKSRLQMITLVLAYIGMLGFTLYELVLAKNEPGAVGFGVGVCVLGVIVAFIRPRKYNIAQWMVLIATWAIGIGMTLYGGAYICLSFFQPTFEQGLSYFSLGGINFTVEGILFVATAWLISRYGQ
;
A
#
# COMPACT_ATOMS: atom_id res chain seq x y z
N MET A 1 36.40 -23.94 36.41
CA MET A 1 36.15 -23.60 34.98
C MET A 1 35.12 -22.49 34.95
N ILE A 2 35.56 -21.24 34.83
CA ILE A 2 34.69 -20.05 34.91
C ILE A 2 34.07 -19.82 33.54
N LYS A 3 32.74 -19.94 33.46
CA LYS A 3 31.96 -19.66 32.25
C LYS A 3 31.79 -18.15 32.13
N PHE A 4 32.61 -17.51 31.30
CA PHE A 4 32.45 -16.10 30.95
C PHE A 4 31.11 -15.92 30.22
N MET A 5 30.14 -15.32 30.91
CA MET A 5 28.88 -14.89 30.35
C MET A 5 29.14 -13.65 29.48
N ASN A 6 29.23 -13.86 28.17
CA ASN A 6 29.40 -12.78 27.20
C ASN A 6 28.08 -12.02 27.07
N LYS A 7 27.92 -10.95 27.85
CA LYS A 7 26.70 -10.12 27.96
C LYS A 7 26.80 -8.90 27.03
N GLY A 8 27.10 -9.13 25.76
CA GLY A 8 27.56 -8.07 24.84
C GLY A 8 26.74 -7.82 23.56
N THR A 9 25.75 -8.65 23.20
CA THR A 9 25.18 -8.60 21.83
C THR A 9 23.67 -8.35 21.72
N ASP A 10 22.92 -8.21 22.82
CA ASP A 10 21.44 -8.16 22.77
C ASP A 10 20.82 -6.77 22.56
N THR A 11 21.61 -5.69 22.63
CA THR A 11 21.06 -4.32 22.51
C THR A 11 20.79 -3.90 21.07
N SER A 12 21.56 -4.40 20.10
CA SER A 12 21.40 -4.06 18.68
C SER A 12 20.19 -4.77 18.04
N SER A 13 19.97 -6.05 18.37
CA SER A 13 18.84 -6.85 17.87
C SER A 13 17.50 -6.30 18.36
N SER A 14 17.40 -5.91 19.64
CA SER A 14 16.18 -5.34 20.22
C SER A 14 15.83 -3.94 19.67
N ARG A 15 16.84 -3.17 19.24
CA ARG A 15 16.63 -1.85 18.64
C ARG A 15 16.21 -1.98 17.19
N ALA A 16 16.86 -2.85 16.40
CA ALA A 16 16.48 -3.14 15.02
C ALA A 16 15.04 -3.67 14.92
N SER A 17 14.65 -4.57 15.83
CA SER A 17 13.28 -5.09 15.94
C SER A 17 12.25 -3.98 16.22
N ARG A 18 12.55 -3.02 17.10
CA ARG A 18 11.66 -1.88 17.38
C ARG A 18 11.51 -0.95 16.18
N TRP A 19 12.59 -0.66 15.46
CA TRP A 19 12.53 0.20 14.26
C TRP A 19 11.65 -0.38 13.17
N ILE A 20 11.73 -1.69 12.92
CA ILE A 20 10.86 -2.40 11.96
C ILE A 20 9.37 -2.15 12.31
N LEU A 21 9.01 -2.32 13.59
CA LEU A 21 7.64 -2.12 14.06
C LEU A 21 7.18 -0.68 13.86
N TRP A 22 7.98 0.31 14.25
CA TRP A 22 7.62 1.72 14.12
C TRP A 22 7.45 2.15 12.66
N VAL A 23 8.32 1.71 11.76
CA VAL A 23 8.21 2.05 10.33
C VAL A 23 6.97 1.41 9.71
N GLY A 24 6.68 0.14 10.02
CA GLY A 24 5.46 -0.50 9.51
C GLY A 24 4.17 0.09 10.11
N TYR A 25 4.20 0.54 11.37
CA TYR A 25 3.07 1.27 11.97
C TYR A 25 2.89 2.64 11.34
N ALA A 26 3.98 3.36 11.08
CA ALA A 26 3.93 4.64 10.37
C ALA A 26 3.34 4.45 8.96
N ALA A 27 3.77 3.43 8.22
CA ALA A 27 3.23 3.10 6.90
C ALA A 27 1.72 2.81 6.96
N CYS A 28 1.29 1.99 7.91
CA CYS A 28 -0.13 1.67 8.11
C CYS A 28 -0.94 2.90 8.52
N ALA A 29 -0.46 3.69 9.50
CA ALA A 29 -1.14 4.88 9.97
C ALA A 29 -1.28 5.93 8.86
N TRP A 30 -0.25 6.09 8.03
CA TRP A 30 -0.27 6.99 6.88
C TRP A 30 -1.30 6.54 5.83
N GLY A 31 -1.34 5.26 5.49
CA GLY A 31 -2.34 4.73 4.55
C GLY A 31 -3.78 4.85 5.07
N ILE A 32 -4.01 4.64 6.38
CA ILE A 32 -5.33 4.86 7.00
C ILE A 32 -5.69 6.35 7.00
N TRP A 33 -4.75 7.23 7.33
CA TRP A 33 -4.94 8.67 7.26
C TRP A 33 -5.32 9.10 5.84
N PHE A 34 -4.62 8.60 4.83
CA PHE A 34 -4.89 8.89 3.43
C PHE A 34 -6.27 8.38 2.96
N ALA A 35 -6.64 7.16 3.35
CA ALA A 35 -7.97 6.61 3.12
C ALA A 35 -9.07 7.45 3.81
N THR A 36 -8.79 7.97 5.00
CA THR A 36 -9.70 8.86 5.75
C THR A 36 -9.85 10.21 5.07
N LEU A 37 -8.75 10.80 4.58
CA LEU A 37 -8.79 12.02 3.78
C LEU A 37 -9.62 11.82 2.50
N HIS A 38 -9.46 10.69 1.82
CA HIS A 38 -10.29 10.35 0.67
C HIS A 38 -11.76 10.27 1.07
N ALA A 39 -12.10 9.54 2.13
CA ALA A 39 -13.48 9.46 2.62
C ALA A 39 -14.04 10.85 2.96
N LEU A 40 -13.29 11.71 3.64
CA LEU A 40 -13.73 13.06 4.00
C LEU A 40 -13.92 13.96 2.77
N LEU A 41 -13.01 13.93 1.81
CA LEU A 41 -13.14 14.71 0.58
C LEU A 41 -14.38 14.28 -0.21
N PHE A 42 -14.60 12.98 -0.35
CA PHE A 42 -15.71 12.47 -1.14
C PHE A 42 -17.08 12.56 -0.44
N PHE A 43 -17.18 12.25 0.85
CA PHE A 43 -18.45 12.31 1.59
C PHE A 43 -18.76 13.71 2.15
N GLY A 44 -17.74 14.55 2.37
CA GLY A 44 -17.86 15.91 2.90
C GLY A 44 -18.13 16.98 1.84
N GLY A 45 -18.24 16.62 0.57
CA GLY A 45 -18.61 17.55 -0.51
C GLY A 45 -17.43 18.28 -1.18
N GLY A 46 -16.19 17.88 -0.91
CA GLY A 46 -15.01 18.37 -1.61
C GLY A 46 -14.86 17.63 -2.95
N SER A 47 -15.64 18.01 -3.96
CA SER A 47 -15.55 17.35 -5.27
C SER A 47 -14.29 17.78 -6.02
N PHE A 48 -13.43 16.82 -6.35
CA PHE A 48 -12.73 16.85 -7.64
C PHE A 48 -13.80 16.96 -8.72
N ASP A 49 -13.72 17.93 -9.64
CA ASP A 49 -14.69 18.15 -10.72
C ASP A 49 -15.20 16.81 -11.27
N ILE A 50 -16.43 16.45 -10.92
CA ILE A 50 -16.99 15.14 -11.27
C ILE A 50 -17.58 15.31 -12.68
N PRO A 51 -17.13 14.52 -13.67
CA PRO A 51 -17.85 14.42 -14.94
C PRO A 51 -19.31 14.03 -14.68
N ASN A 52 -20.20 14.21 -15.66
CA ASN A 52 -21.64 13.94 -15.54
C ASN A 52 -21.96 12.43 -15.34
N ILE A 53 -21.56 11.88 -14.20
CA ILE A 53 -21.60 10.47 -13.81
C ILE A 53 -22.72 10.32 -12.77
N SER A 54 -23.49 9.23 -12.82
CA SER A 54 -24.57 9.01 -11.84
C SER A 54 -24.05 9.02 -10.40
N ARG A 55 -24.83 9.61 -9.48
CA ARG A 55 -24.48 9.72 -8.04
C ARG A 55 -24.15 8.36 -7.40
N TRP A 56 -24.85 7.30 -7.79
CA TRP A 56 -24.60 5.94 -7.29
C TRP A 56 -23.23 5.40 -7.68
N LEU A 57 -22.80 5.72 -8.90
CA LEU A 57 -21.53 5.29 -9.43
C LEU A 57 -20.36 6.05 -8.80
N TYR A 58 -20.56 7.34 -8.53
CA TYR A 58 -19.63 8.14 -7.76
C TYR A 58 -19.43 7.59 -6.33
N ILE A 59 -20.53 7.27 -5.63
CA ILE A 59 -20.46 6.66 -4.29
C ILE A 59 -19.71 5.33 -4.33
N LEU A 60 -19.99 4.50 -5.34
CA LEU A 60 -19.31 3.22 -5.53
C LEU A 60 -17.80 3.41 -5.77
N LEU A 61 -17.41 4.33 -6.67
CA LEU A 61 -16.02 4.69 -6.96
C LEU A 61 -15.24 5.09 -5.72
N THR A 62 -15.80 6.05 -4.99
CA THR A 62 -15.25 6.54 -3.73
C THR A 62 -15.07 5.39 -2.75
N THR A 63 -16.08 4.54 -2.60
CA THR A 63 -16.03 3.40 -1.68
C THR A 63 -14.93 2.42 -2.07
N LEU A 64 -14.83 2.07 -3.36
CA LEU A 64 -13.78 1.19 -3.87
C LEU A 64 -12.38 1.79 -3.67
N SER A 65 -12.22 3.10 -3.90
CA SER A 65 -10.96 3.81 -3.68
C SER A 65 -10.54 3.80 -2.20
N VAL A 66 -11.45 4.13 -1.29
CA VAL A 66 -11.19 4.08 0.17
C VAL A 66 -10.86 2.67 0.62
N LEU A 67 -11.59 1.65 0.13
CA LEU A 67 -11.31 0.24 0.43
C LEU A 67 -9.95 -0.20 -0.11
N LEU A 68 -9.55 0.26 -1.30
CA LEU A 68 -8.26 -0.05 -1.89
C LEU A 68 -7.12 0.51 -1.04
N PHE A 69 -7.18 1.78 -0.63
CA PHE A 69 -6.16 2.40 0.23
C PHE A 69 -6.13 1.78 1.63
N THR A 70 -7.30 1.48 2.20
CA THR A 70 -7.37 0.76 3.49
C THR A 70 -6.71 -0.60 3.38
N THR A 71 -6.95 -1.33 2.28
CA THR A 71 -6.33 -2.64 2.03
C THR A 71 -4.83 -2.52 1.79
N ALA A 72 -4.38 -1.47 1.08
CA ALA A 72 -2.97 -1.18 0.88
C ALA A 72 -2.24 -1.00 2.23
N ALA A 73 -2.84 -0.25 3.16
CA ALA A 73 -2.29 -0.03 4.50
C ALA A 73 -2.11 -1.33 5.31
N LEU A 74 -2.92 -2.37 5.03
CA LEU A 74 -2.80 -3.67 5.70
C LEU A 74 -1.55 -4.47 5.28
N PHE A 75 -0.94 -4.17 4.14
CA PHE A 75 0.27 -4.87 3.68
C PHE A 75 1.45 -4.70 4.65
N PRO A 76 1.96 -3.48 4.91
CA PRO A 76 3.06 -3.29 5.86
C PRO A 76 2.67 -3.79 7.26
N LEU A 77 1.43 -3.55 7.70
CA LEU A 77 0.92 -4.02 8.99
C LEU A 77 1.00 -5.55 9.13
N SER A 78 0.59 -6.29 8.10
CA SER A 78 0.61 -7.75 8.11
C SER A 78 2.03 -8.35 8.11
N LEU A 79 3.03 -7.57 7.67
CA LEU A 79 4.44 -7.94 7.79
C LEU A 79 5.01 -7.74 9.20
N ILE A 80 4.49 -6.78 9.96
CA ILE A 80 5.02 -6.42 11.28
C ILE A 80 4.13 -6.87 12.46
N TRP A 81 2.99 -7.51 12.18
CA TRP A 81 1.95 -7.85 13.16
C TRP A 81 2.49 -8.52 14.44
N PRO A 82 2.42 -7.87 15.62
CA PRO A 82 2.96 -8.44 16.86
C PRO A 82 1.90 -9.06 17.77
N PHE A 83 0.60 -8.88 17.50
CA PHE A 83 -0.44 -9.30 18.42
C PHE A 83 -0.76 -10.79 18.30
N HIS A 84 -0.83 -11.48 19.44
CA HIS A 84 -1.02 -12.93 19.50
C HIS A 84 -2.45 -13.40 19.18
N TRP A 85 -3.44 -12.50 19.20
CA TRP A 85 -4.86 -12.84 19.01
C TRP A 85 -5.19 -13.38 17.60
N LEU A 86 -4.36 -13.08 16.61
CA LEU A 86 -4.53 -13.39 15.19
C LEU A 86 -3.16 -13.77 14.66
N ARG A 87 -3.05 -15.00 14.15
CA ARG A 87 -1.80 -15.48 13.57
C ARG A 87 -1.40 -14.60 12.39
N LYS A 88 -0.15 -14.15 12.36
CA LYS A 88 0.45 -13.35 11.27
C LYS A 88 0.14 -13.92 9.88
N SER A 89 0.24 -15.24 9.71
CA SER A 89 -0.08 -15.90 8.43
C SER A 89 -1.54 -15.77 8.01
N ARG A 90 -2.48 -15.78 8.97
CA ARG A 90 -3.91 -15.55 8.68
C ARG A 90 -4.15 -14.12 8.25
N LEU A 91 -3.54 -13.15 8.94
CA LEU A 91 -3.65 -11.74 8.56
C LEU A 91 -3.11 -11.51 7.14
N GLN A 92 -1.95 -12.08 6.80
CA GLN A 92 -1.38 -12.00 5.46
C GLN A 92 -2.31 -12.60 4.39
N MET A 93 -2.93 -13.76 4.67
CA MET A 93 -3.92 -14.34 3.74
C MET A 93 -5.16 -13.44 3.59
N ILE A 94 -5.68 -12.90 4.69
CA ILE A 94 -6.83 -11.97 4.65
C ILE A 94 -6.49 -10.74 3.82
N THR A 95 -5.32 -10.12 4.05
CA THR A 95 -4.85 -8.96 3.28
C THR A 95 -4.78 -9.29 1.79
N LEU A 96 -4.22 -10.45 1.41
CA LEU A 96 -4.14 -10.87 0.01
C LEU A 96 -5.54 -11.10 -0.60
N VAL A 97 -6.44 -11.78 0.12
CA VAL A 97 -7.81 -12.02 -0.35
C VAL A 97 -8.53 -10.70 -0.57
N LEU A 98 -8.45 -9.76 0.38
CA LEU A 98 -9.04 -8.43 0.25
C LEU A 98 -8.44 -7.67 -0.94
N ALA A 99 -7.13 -7.75 -1.14
CA ALA A 99 -6.47 -7.09 -2.26
C ALA A 99 -6.92 -7.67 -3.61
N TYR A 100 -7.04 -8.99 -3.74
CA TYR A 100 -7.55 -9.61 -4.96
C TYR A 100 -9.02 -9.30 -5.20
N ILE A 101 -9.86 -9.30 -4.17
CA ILE A 101 -11.27 -8.89 -4.28
C ILE A 101 -11.36 -7.43 -4.74
N GLY A 102 -10.56 -6.54 -4.14
CA GLY A 102 -10.49 -5.13 -4.53
C GLY A 102 -10.03 -4.95 -5.97
N MET A 103 -8.98 -5.67 -6.40
CA MET A 103 -8.47 -5.64 -7.78
C MET A 103 -9.49 -6.17 -8.78
N LEU A 104 -10.19 -7.27 -8.47
CA LEU A 104 -11.25 -7.80 -9.32
C LEU A 104 -12.42 -6.83 -9.41
N GLY A 105 -12.84 -6.26 -8.28
CA GLY A 105 -13.86 -5.23 -8.22
C GLY A 105 -13.52 -4.02 -9.07
N PHE A 106 -12.28 -3.51 -8.96
CA PHE A 106 -11.77 -2.40 -9.76
C PHE A 106 -11.71 -2.75 -11.25
N THR A 107 -11.23 -3.94 -11.61
CA THR A 107 -11.13 -4.38 -13.01
C THR A 107 -12.51 -4.56 -13.65
N LEU A 108 -13.46 -5.18 -12.94
CA LEU A 108 -14.84 -5.34 -13.40
C LEU A 108 -15.54 -3.99 -13.53
N TYR A 109 -15.27 -3.07 -12.60
CA TYR A 109 -15.78 -1.71 -12.65
C TYR A 109 -15.27 -0.95 -13.89
N GLU A 110 -13.95 -0.97 -14.13
CA GLU A 110 -13.33 -0.36 -15.31
C GLU A 110 -13.88 -0.97 -16.61
N LEU A 111 -14.09 -2.29 -16.66
CA LEU A 111 -14.75 -2.97 -17.78
C LEU A 111 -16.16 -2.41 -18.08
N VAL A 112 -16.96 -2.20 -17.04
CA VAL A 112 -18.36 -1.76 -17.20
C VAL A 112 -18.46 -0.31 -17.66
N LEU A 113 -17.55 0.55 -17.23
CA LEU A 113 -17.67 2.00 -17.41
C LEU A 113 -16.72 2.60 -18.40
N ALA A 114 -15.48 2.12 -18.45
CA ALA A 114 -14.52 2.69 -19.37
C ALA A 114 -14.88 2.33 -20.81
N LYS A 115 -15.61 1.22 -21.06
CA LYS A 115 -16.11 0.65 -22.35
C LYS A 115 -15.12 0.59 -23.53
N ASN A 116 -13.99 1.29 -23.47
CA ASN A 116 -13.06 1.64 -24.53
C ASN A 116 -11.60 1.72 -24.01
N GLU A 117 -11.34 1.42 -22.73
CA GLU A 117 -9.97 1.36 -22.19
C GLU A 117 -9.55 -0.09 -21.93
N PRO A 118 -9.12 -0.84 -22.97
CA PRO A 118 -8.62 -2.21 -22.81
C PRO A 118 -7.39 -2.28 -21.88
N GLY A 119 -6.73 -1.15 -21.63
CA GLY A 119 -5.57 -1.05 -20.75
C GLY A 119 -5.86 -1.45 -19.30
N ALA A 120 -7.03 -1.09 -18.74
CA ALA A 120 -7.37 -1.41 -17.36
C ALA A 120 -7.57 -2.92 -17.13
N VAL A 121 -8.20 -3.60 -18.10
CA VAL A 121 -8.40 -5.05 -18.09
C VAL A 121 -7.06 -5.76 -18.23
N GLY A 122 -6.25 -5.33 -19.20
CA GLY A 122 -4.90 -5.84 -19.41
C GLY A 122 -4.03 -5.68 -18.16
N PHE A 123 -4.15 -4.54 -17.47
CA PHE A 123 -3.47 -4.29 -16.21
C PHE A 123 -3.92 -5.27 -15.11
N GLY A 124 -5.23 -5.40 -14.87
CA GLY A 124 -5.76 -6.30 -13.84
C GLY A 124 -5.37 -7.77 -14.07
N VAL A 125 -5.50 -8.25 -15.31
CA VAL A 125 -5.06 -9.59 -15.71
C VAL A 125 -3.53 -9.73 -15.56
N GLY A 126 -2.78 -8.73 -16.01
CA GLY A 126 -1.32 -8.69 -15.89
C GLY A 126 -0.85 -8.79 -14.44
N VAL A 127 -1.46 -8.06 -13.52
CA VAL A 127 -1.17 -8.14 -12.07
C VAL A 127 -1.48 -9.54 -11.53
N CYS A 128 -2.57 -10.17 -11.95
CA CYS A 128 -2.89 -11.54 -11.52
C CYS A 128 -1.85 -12.54 -12.00
N VAL A 129 -1.47 -12.49 -13.29
CA VAL A 129 -0.44 -13.38 -13.88
C VAL A 129 0.91 -13.16 -13.22
N LEU A 130 1.32 -11.90 -13.03
CA LEU A 130 2.55 -11.56 -12.30
C LEU A 130 2.51 -12.08 -10.87
N GLY A 131 1.37 -11.97 -10.18
CA GLY A 131 1.19 -12.52 -8.83
C GLY A 131 1.44 -14.04 -8.78
N VAL A 132 0.95 -14.78 -9.77
CA VAL A 132 1.22 -16.23 -9.90
C VAL A 132 2.71 -16.48 -10.09
N ILE A 133 3.37 -15.79 -11.03
CA ILE A 133 4.81 -15.92 -11.29
C ILE A 133 5.62 -15.63 -10.02
N VAL A 134 5.31 -14.54 -9.32
CA VAL A 134 5.96 -14.14 -8.07
C VAL A 134 5.80 -15.24 -7.02
N ALA A 135 4.62 -15.85 -6.88
CA ALA A 135 4.38 -16.94 -5.93
C ALA A 135 5.28 -18.16 -6.19
N PHE A 136 5.60 -18.45 -7.45
CA PHE A 136 6.47 -19.55 -7.86
C PHE A 136 7.97 -19.25 -7.66
N ILE A 137 8.41 -18.00 -7.82
CA ILE A 137 9.82 -17.59 -7.64
C ILE A 137 10.21 -17.50 -6.14
N ARG A 138 9.28 -17.78 -5.21
CA ARG A 138 9.52 -17.57 -3.79
C ARG A 138 10.76 -18.34 -3.27
N PRO A 139 11.57 -17.71 -2.41
CA PRO A 139 12.58 -18.43 -1.63
C PRO A 139 11.92 -19.44 -0.69
N ARG A 140 12.54 -20.63 -0.53
CA ARG A 140 12.01 -21.71 0.35
C ARG A 140 11.79 -21.30 1.81
N LYS A 141 12.50 -20.28 2.27
CA LYS A 141 12.40 -19.74 3.64
C LYS A 141 11.09 -19.00 3.92
N TYR A 142 10.38 -18.55 2.89
CA TYR A 142 9.12 -17.83 3.04
C TYR A 142 7.94 -18.73 2.72
N ASN A 143 6.86 -18.61 3.50
CA ASN A 143 5.57 -19.10 3.07
C ASN A 143 5.04 -18.20 1.92
N ILE A 144 4.07 -18.71 1.15
CA ILE A 144 3.54 -17.99 -0.03
C ILE A 144 2.94 -16.65 0.40
N ALA A 145 2.14 -16.62 1.46
CA ALA A 145 1.46 -15.40 1.89
C ALA A 145 2.43 -14.28 2.29
N GLN A 146 3.43 -14.57 3.10
CA GLN A 146 4.45 -13.60 3.52
C GLN A 146 5.26 -13.11 2.32
N TRP A 147 5.64 -14.00 1.40
CA TRP A 147 6.37 -13.62 0.20
C TRP A 147 5.55 -12.68 -0.68
N MET A 148 4.29 -13.03 -0.95
CA MET A 148 3.37 -12.24 -1.76
C MET A 148 3.12 -10.87 -1.13
N VAL A 149 2.85 -10.80 0.19
CA VAL A 149 2.67 -9.53 0.90
C VAL A 149 3.94 -8.69 0.84
N LEU A 150 5.12 -9.29 1.01
CA LEU A 150 6.40 -8.57 0.95
C LEU A 150 6.63 -7.95 -0.44
N ILE A 151 6.40 -8.71 -1.51
CA ILE A 151 6.54 -8.21 -2.88
C ILE A 151 5.49 -7.17 -3.20
N ALA A 152 4.24 -7.37 -2.77
CA ALA A 152 3.19 -6.37 -2.94
C ALA A 152 3.52 -5.07 -2.19
N THR A 153 4.06 -5.14 -0.96
CA THR A 153 4.50 -3.97 -0.21
C THR A 153 5.60 -3.21 -0.96
N TRP A 154 6.56 -3.91 -1.56
CA TRP A 154 7.58 -3.31 -2.43
C TRP A 154 6.98 -2.65 -3.68
N ALA A 155 6.14 -3.38 -4.41
CA ALA A 155 5.56 -2.92 -5.67
C ALA A 155 4.65 -1.70 -5.46
N ILE A 156 3.77 -1.74 -4.45
CA ILE A 156 2.93 -0.61 -4.06
C ILE A 156 3.81 0.56 -3.62
N GLY A 157 4.81 0.32 -2.78
CA GLY A 157 5.69 1.38 -2.29
C GLY A 157 6.46 2.09 -3.40
N ILE A 158 7.06 1.35 -4.33
CA ILE A 158 7.73 1.92 -5.51
C ILE A 158 6.73 2.66 -6.39
N GLY A 159 5.59 2.05 -6.69
CA GLY A 159 4.53 2.65 -7.50
C GLY A 159 4.05 3.99 -6.94
N MET A 160 3.72 4.03 -5.64
CA MET A 160 3.30 5.24 -4.94
C MET A 160 4.41 6.30 -4.89
N THR A 161 5.66 5.90 -4.68
CA THR A 161 6.80 6.85 -4.67
C THR A 161 6.98 7.50 -6.04
N LEU A 162 6.93 6.72 -7.13
CA LEU A 162 7.05 7.22 -8.49
C LEU A 162 5.85 8.09 -8.87
N TYR A 163 4.65 7.64 -8.51
CA TYR A 163 3.40 8.36 -8.76
C TYR A 163 3.38 9.70 -8.02
N GLY A 164 3.67 9.71 -6.72
CA GLY A 164 3.80 10.94 -5.93
C GLY A 164 4.91 11.86 -6.45
N GLY A 165 6.07 11.29 -6.80
CA GLY A 165 7.16 12.06 -7.43
C GLY A 165 6.73 12.75 -8.72
N ALA A 166 5.94 12.07 -9.57
CA ALA A 166 5.36 12.68 -10.76
C ALA A 166 4.42 13.84 -10.43
N TYR A 167 3.57 13.71 -9.41
CA TYR A 167 2.71 14.80 -8.94
C TYR A 167 3.50 16.00 -8.39
N ILE A 168 4.60 15.75 -7.67
CA ILE A 168 5.51 16.80 -7.21
C ILE A 168 6.09 17.53 -8.43
N CYS A 169 6.60 16.81 -9.43
CA CYS A 169 7.10 17.42 -10.65
C CYS A 169 6.02 18.23 -11.36
N LEU A 170 4.81 17.67 -11.53
CA LEU A 170 3.67 18.33 -12.17
C LEU A 170 3.18 19.57 -11.42
N SER A 171 3.39 19.64 -10.09
CA SER A 171 2.98 20.80 -9.28
C SER A 171 3.71 22.09 -9.68
N PHE A 172 4.97 21.99 -10.14
CA PHE A 172 5.76 23.13 -10.61
C PHE A 172 5.32 23.68 -11.97
N PHE A 173 4.49 22.93 -12.70
CA PHE A 173 3.98 23.33 -14.01
C PHE A 173 2.51 23.80 -13.96
N GLN A 174 1.92 23.88 -12.76
CA GLN A 174 0.53 24.33 -12.64
C GLN A 174 0.42 25.85 -12.83
N PRO A 175 -0.62 26.33 -13.53
CA PRO A 175 -0.78 27.74 -13.85
C PRO A 175 -1.21 28.59 -12.64
N THR A 176 -1.72 27.96 -11.58
CA THR A 176 -2.19 28.64 -10.37
C THR A 176 -1.55 28.04 -9.12
N PHE A 177 -1.37 28.87 -8.09
CA PHE A 177 -0.83 28.43 -6.80
C PHE A 177 -1.72 27.37 -6.14
N GLU A 178 -3.05 27.51 -6.23
CA GLU A 178 -4.00 26.56 -5.64
C GLU A 178 -3.92 25.17 -6.30
N GLN A 179 -3.85 25.12 -7.64
CA GLN A 179 -3.63 23.87 -8.36
C GLN A 179 -2.25 23.29 -8.05
N GLY A 180 -1.20 24.13 -8.01
CA GLY A 180 0.14 23.71 -7.60
C GLY A 180 0.14 23.08 -6.22
N LEU A 181 -0.51 23.72 -5.23
CA LEU A 181 -0.62 23.22 -3.87
C LEU A 181 -1.42 21.92 -3.80
N SER A 182 -2.51 21.80 -4.58
CA SER A 182 -3.32 20.57 -4.65
C SER A 182 -2.50 19.39 -5.21
N TYR A 183 -1.81 19.59 -6.34
CA TYR A 183 -0.93 18.58 -6.93
C TYR A 183 0.21 18.20 -5.98
N PHE A 184 0.82 19.18 -5.33
CA PHE A 184 1.94 18.97 -4.41
C PHE A 184 1.51 18.23 -3.14
N SER A 185 0.37 18.59 -2.55
CA SER A 185 -0.07 18.04 -1.26
C SER A 185 -0.88 16.76 -1.42
N LEU A 186 -2.03 16.81 -2.11
CA LEU A 186 -2.97 15.69 -2.22
C LEU A 186 -2.37 14.54 -3.02
N GLY A 187 -1.69 14.85 -4.12
CA GLY A 187 -0.94 13.87 -4.89
C GLY A 187 0.47 13.68 -4.34
N GLY A 188 1.30 14.71 -4.47
CA GLY A 188 2.75 14.62 -4.39
C GLY A 188 3.28 14.03 -3.08
N ILE A 189 3.20 14.80 -2.00
CA ILE A 189 3.73 14.44 -0.69
C ILE A 189 3.06 13.18 -0.17
N ASN A 190 1.72 13.10 -0.24
CA ASN A 190 0.99 11.98 0.35
C ASN A 190 1.42 10.63 -0.24
N PHE A 191 1.39 10.50 -1.57
CA PHE A 191 1.82 9.26 -2.23
C PHE A 191 3.32 9.01 -2.08
N THR A 192 4.15 10.05 -2.11
CA THR A 192 5.61 9.89 -1.98
C THR A 192 5.99 9.38 -0.59
N VAL A 193 5.44 9.98 0.46
CA VAL A 193 5.73 9.59 1.86
C VAL A 193 5.19 8.19 2.13
N GLU A 194 3.96 7.87 1.69
CA GLU A 194 3.40 6.53 1.82
C GLU A 194 4.29 5.49 1.12
N GLY A 195 4.68 5.78 -0.12
CA GLY A 195 5.52 4.90 -0.91
C GLY A 195 6.87 4.63 -0.25
N ILE A 196 7.54 5.67 0.27
CA ILE A 196 8.81 5.55 0.99
C ILE A 196 8.65 4.70 2.25
N LEU A 197 7.58 4.88 3.02
CA LEU A 197 7.33 4.11 4.24
C LEU A 197 7.08 2.62 3.93
N PHE A 198 6.38 2.32 2.84
CA PHE A 198 6.17 0.96 2.36
C PHE A 198 7.49 0.30 1.94
N VAL A 199 8.29 1.00 1.13
CA VAL A 199 9.63 0.55 0.72
C VAL A 199 10.53 0.31 1.93
N ALA A 200 10.55 1.25 2.89
CA ALA A 200 11.34 1.13 4.10
C ALA A 200 10.91 -0.08 4.95
N THR A 201 9.60 -0.29 5.12
CA THR A 201 9.06 -1.46 5.83
C THR A 201 9.50 -2.76 5.17
N ALA A 202 9.33 -2.86 3.84
CA ALA A 202 9.67 -4.04 3.09
C ALA A 202 11.19 -4.31 3.09
N TRP A 203 12.01 -3.27 2.97
CA TRP A 203 13.47 -3.36 3.05
C TRP A 203 13.94 -3.86 4.42
N LEU A 204 13.41 -3.28 5.50
CA LEU A 204 13.77 -3.67 6.86
C LEU A 204 13.35 -5.12 7.17
N ILE A 205 12.18 -5.55 6.72
CA ILE A 205 11.72 -6.94 6.88
C ILE A 205 12.58 -7.92 6.08
N SER A 206 12.98 -7.57 4.85
CA SER A 206 13.88 -8.40 4.05
C SER A 206 15.25 -8.59 4.71
N ARG A 207 15.77 -7.55 5.38
CA ARG A 207 17.09 -7.54 6.04
C ARG A 207 17.10 -8.19 7.43
N TYR A 208 16.07 -7.92 8.24
CA TYR A 208 16.09 -8.19 9.68
C TYR A 208 14.87 -8.97 10.19
N GLY A 209 13.87 -9.25 9.35
CA GLY A 209 12.66 -9.99 9.74
C GLY A 209 12.86 -11.50 9.86
N GLN A 210 14.10 -11.96 10.07
CA GLN A 210 14.51 -13.36 10.23
C GLN A 210 15.07 -13.59 11.63
#